data_AF-A0A3N5M5L8-F1
#
_entry.id   AF-A0A3N5M5L8-F1
#
_cell.length_a   1.000
_cell.length_b   1.000
_cell.length_c   1.000
_cell.angle_alpha   90.00
_cell.angle_beta   90.00
_cell.angle_gamma   90.00
#
_symmetry.space_group_name_H-M   'P 1'
#
loop_
_entity.id
_entity.type
_entity.pdbx_description
1 polymer ?
#
loop_
_entity_poly.entity_id
_entity_poly.type
_entity_poly.pdbx_seq_one_letter_code
_entity_poly.pdbx_strand_id
1 'polypeptide(L)'
;MTGALDGASTIVNVSGITVAGNLTSLFVAAWLAFCLPAWPAPGEGQNLIPNPSVENAANDPKLPLGWEKGGWGENSVTFNYRTGNAQDGRRSLYVGISSYASGDAKWYFEPVRVQPNQRYVYRDYYRSNVPSQIGLQIEDTSGNLTHLFLSQVPKSPRWAETTCYFTTPARASRIRIFHVISAVGFLETDNFILKTAEAAELTGGVPNASLEQALDGTDAPAGWQTGNWGTNSAVFTWLKTGHTGNRSVKSEITSHTDGDAKWYFDPQPVSGGQPYRFTDWYRSNVLSQVAVMVIMQDGSAQYLGLPPAEPTRNWSRYSAKFKVPAGAVRASVFHLVNRAGYVTTDDYGFVSAPTIGFRRGLVSPTFDDSWKSVREEALPLLQRYDATSTQYVLTGEIGVDPEYMALADLRYLADAGHQIASHSVQHLDLTTLRSTAMNRELRNSKTFLEKNGFRPVLDWASPYGESNTKSTAAVRKYYRSQRSTQVGFNSKDDFDIYALKVQNITISTTLAELQSWVEQAAREKTWLILVYHEINNKKSEYSTTPAQLESHLQAIKNARLPIVTVDQALAEIVPQL
;
A
#
# COMPACT_ATOMS: atom_id res chain seq x y z
N MET A 1 7.04 -42.54 -33.46
CA MET A 1 6.85 -41.83 -34.73
C MET A 1 7.26 -40.39 -34.51
N THR A 2 8.13 -39.90 -35.38
CA THR A 2 9.07 -38.78 -35.23
C THR A 2 8.64 -37.55 -36.05
N GLY A 3 8.90 -36.35 -35.50
CA GLY A 3 9.19 -35.09 -36.24
C GLY A 3 8.02 -34.44 -37.02
N ALA A 4 8.04 -33.17 -37.42
CA ALA A 4 8.93 -32.03 -37.22
C ALA A 4 8.23 -30.76 -37.78
N LEU A 5 8.85 -29.61 -37.53
CA LEU A 5 8.58 -28.23 -37.93
C LEU A 5 8.34 -28.01 -39.44
N ASP A 6 7.57 -26.99 -39.83
CA ASP A 6 8.06 -25.84 -40.62
C ASP A 6 7.00 -24.74 -40.87
N GLY A 7 7.45 -23.49 -40.98
CA GLY A 7 6.63 -22.31 -41.25
C GLY A 7 6.58 -21.92 -42.73
N ALA A 8 5.73 -20.95 -43.06
CA ALA A 8 5.97 -20.00 -44.15
C ALA A 8 5.01 -18.81 -44.07
N SER A 9 5.59 -17.62 -44.05
CA SER A 9 4.98 -16.33 -44.33
C SER A 9 4.53 -16.24 -45.79
N THR A 10 3.45 -15.51 -46.06
CA THR A 10 3.20 -14.99 -47.41
C THR A 10 2.66 -13.57 -47.30
N ILE A 11 3.51 -12.62 -47.69
CA ILE A 11 3.12 -11.26 -48.06
C ILE A 11 2.72 -11.34 -49.54
N VAL A 12 1.51 -10.88 -49.88
CA VAL A 12 1.20 -10.43 -51.24
C VAL A 12 0.56 -9.05 -51.14
N ASN A 13 1.33 -8.05 -51.59
CA ASN A 13 0.85 -6.73 -51.97
C ASN A 13 0.06 -6.87 -53.29
N VAL A 14 -1.16 -6.35 -53.34
CA VAL A 14 -1.78 -5.95 -54.61
C VAL A 14 -2.39 -4.57 -54.44
N SER A 15 -1.70 -3.61 -55.03
CA SER A 15 -2.14 -2.25 -55.28
C SER A 15 -3.23 -2.21 -56.36
N GLY A 16 -4.33 -1.53 -56.03
CA GLY A 16 -5.08 -0.63 -56.92
C GLY A 16 -5.88 -1.24 -58.07
N ILE A 17 -7.20 -1.04 -58.03
CA ILE A 17 -8.01 -0.51 -59.15
C ILE A 17 -9.29 0.07 -58.56
N THR A 18 -9.61 1.30 -58.98
CA THR A 18 -10.81 2.05 -58.63
C THR A 18 -11.70 2.15 -59.87
N VAL A 19 -13.01 2.29 -59.64
CA VAL A 19 -14.00 3.18 -60.30
C VAL A 19 -15.27 2.50 -60.85
N ALA A 20 -16.40 2.98 -60.29
CA ALA A 20 -17.78 3.16 -60.81
C ALA A 20 -18.57 1.95 -61.34
N GLY A 21 -19.89 1.82 -61.16
CA GLY A 21 -20.91 2.64 -60.50
C GLY A 21 -22.32 2.12 -60.88
N ASN A 22 -23.31 2.46 -60.04
CA ASN A 22 -24.73 2.76 -60.35
C ASN A 22 -25.88 1.71 -60.40
N LEU A 23 -26.92 2.07 -59.60
CA LEU A 23 -28.40 1.95 -59.75
C LEU A 23 -29.03 0.55 -59.46
N THR A 24 -30.12 0.35 -58.68
CA THR A 24 -31.21 1.22 -58.17
C THR A 24 -32.14 0.46 -57.17
N SER A 25 -32.60 1.15 -56.09
CA SER A 25 -33.93 1.11 -55.39
C SER A 25 -34.54 -0.21 -54.84
N LEU A 26 -35.28 -0.31 -53.72
CA LEU A 26 -35.75 0.56 -52.62
C LEU A 26 -36.43 -0.37 -51.57
N PHE A 27 -36.20 -0.18 -50.27
CA PHE A 27 -37.28 -0.04 -49.26
C PHE A 27 -36.71 0.72 -48.05
N VAL A 28 -37.49 1.68 -47.58
CA VAL A 28 -37.10 2.83 -46.76
C VAL A 28 -37.29 2.52 -45.28
N ALA A 29 -36.25 2.72 -44.48
CA ALA A 29 -36.37 3.15 -43.09
C ALA A 29 -35.50 4.39 -42.92
N ALA A 30 -36.16 5.53 -42.71
CA ALA A 30 -35.56 6.85 -42.66
C ALA A 30 -34.56 6.96 -41.49
N TRP A 31 -33.28 7.04 -41.82
CA TRP A 31 -32.27 7.60 -40.92
C TRP A 31 -32.35 9.12 -41.02
N LEU A 32 -33.15 9.73 -40.13
CA LEU A 32 -32.91 11.10 -39.72
C LEU A 32 -31.61 11.10 -38.93
N ALA A 33 -30.50 11.33 -39.62
CA ALA A 33 -29.25 11.74 -39.01
C ALA A 33 -29.48 13.12 -38.37
N PHE A 34 -29.98 13.14 -37.14
CA PHE A 34 -29.60 14.21 -36.25
C PHE A 34 -28.08 14.05 -36.05
N CYS A 35 -27.30 14.92 -36.69
CA CYS A 35 -26.05 15.34 -36.10
C CYS A 35 -26.41 15.93 -34.73
N LEU A 36 -26.50 15.07 -33.71
CA LEU A 36 -26.31 15.51 -32.35
C LEU A 36 -24.94 16.20 -32.36
N PRO A 37 -24.83 17.43 -31.84
CA PRO A 37 -23.53 18.05 -31.72
C PRO A 37 -22.63 17.05 -30.99
N ALA A 38 -21.43 16.83 -31.52
CA ALA A 38 -20.39 16.11 -30.79
C ALA A 38 -20.37 16.75 -29.39
N TRP A 39 -20.84 16.01 -28.39
CA TRP A 39 -20.80 16.52 -27.03
C TRP A 39 -19.34 16.86 -26.76
N PRO A 40 -19.04 18.12 -26.38
CA PRO A 40 -17.68 18.48 -26.05
C PRO A 40 -17.18 17.47 -25.01
N ALA A 41 -15.90 17.10 -25.11
CA ALA A 41 -15.25 16.44 -23.98
C ALA A 41 -15.56 17.28 -22.73
N PRO A 42 -16.03 16.68 -21.62
CA PRO A 42 -16.43 17.47 -20.44
C PRO A 42 -15.25 18.35 -20.01
N GLY A 43 -15.52 19.65 -19.93
CA GLY A 43 -14.62 20.60 -19.28
C GLY A 43 -14.51 20.30 -17.79
N GLU A 44 -13.48 20.87 -17.15
CA GLU A 44 -13.21 20.72 -15.72
C GLU A 44 -14.48 20.92 -14.87
N GLY A 45 -14.76 19.96 -13.98
CA GLY A 45 -15.74 20.12 -12.89
C GLY A 45 -17.15 19.51 -13.08
N GLN A 46 -17.51 18.95 -14.24
CA GLN A 46 -18.84 18.35 -14.44
C GLN A 46 -18.94 16.90 -13.92
N ASN A 47 -20.06 16.56 -13.26
CA ASN A 47 -20.36 15.18 -12.86
C ASN A 47 -20.66 14.32 -14.10
N LEU A 48 -19.92 13.22 -14.24
CA LEU A 48 -20.01 12.29 -15.36
C LEU A 48 -21.19 11.32 -15.23
N ILE A 49 -21.74 11.14 -14.03
CA ILE A 49 -22.86 10.22 -13.80
C ILE A 49 -24.15 10.87 -14.31
N PRO A 50 -24.91 10.21 -15.21
CA PRO A 50 -26.22 10.69 -15.60
C PRO A 50 -27.22 10.55 -14.45
N ASN A 51 -28.11 11.54 -14.29
CA ASN A 51 -29.12 11.55 -13.23
C ASN A 51 -28.52 11.23 -11.84
N PRO A 52 -27.51 11.99 -11.38
CA PRO A 52 -26.71 11.63 -10.20
C PRO A 52 -27.48 11.74 -8.87
N SER A 53 -28.55 12.53 -8.80
CA SER A 53 -29.45 12.55 -7.64
C SER A 53 -30.58 11.51 -7.74
N VAL A 54 -30.64 10.76 -8.84
CA VAL A 54 -31.68 9.77 -9.15
C VAL A 54 -33.13 10.29 -9.07
N GLU A 55 -33.36 11.59 -9.08
CA GLU A 55 -34.70 12.18 -8.96
C GLU A 55 -35.56 12.05 -10.23
N ASN A 56 -34.91 11.89 -11.39
CA ASN A 56 -35.63 11.75 -12.65
C ASN A 56 -35.96 10.28 -12.90
N ALA A 57 -37.25 9.98 -13.04
CA ALA A 57 -37.70 8.64 -13.41
C ALA A 57 -37.56 8.41 -14.93
N ALA A 58 -37.37 7.16 -15.33
CA ALA A 58 -37.49 6.72 -16.72
C ALA A 58 -38.97 6.72 -17.15
N ASN A 59 -39.24 6.27 -18.38
CA ASN A 59 -40.62 6.07 -18.86
C ASN A 59 -41.41 5.11 -17.95
N ASP A 60 -40.74 4.14 -17.33
CA ASP A 60 -41.27 3.41 -16.19
C ASP A 60 -40.99 4.20 -14.89
N PRO A 61 -42.01 4.70 -14.17
CA PRO A 61 -41.82 5.48 -12.95
C PRO A 61 -41.23 4.68 -11.77
N LYS A 62 -41.08 3.35 -11.93
CA LYS A 62 -40.39 2.46 -10.99
C LYS A 62 -38.89 2.32 -11.28
N LEU A 63 -38.39 2.98 -12.32
CA LEU A 63 -36.97 2.97 -12.67
C LEU A 63 -36.40 4.40 -12.70
N PRO A 64 -35.19 4.62 -12.18
CA PRO A 64 -34.44 5.85 -12.41
C PRO A 64 -34.02 5.98 -13.88
N LEU A 65 -34.10 7.20 -14.44
CA LEU A 65 -33.61 7.49 -15.79
C LEU A 65 -32.09 7.28 -15.86
N GLY A 66 -31.61 6.49 -16.82
CA GLY A 66 -30.18 6.28 -17.08
C GLY A 66 -29.48 5.29 -16.14
N TRP A 67 -30.26 4.55 -15.33
CA TRP A 67 -29.77 3.62 -14.34
C TRP A 67 -30.45 2.25 -14.49
N GLU A 68 -29.66 1.22 -14.27
CA GLU A 68 -30.02 -0.18 -14.38
C GLU A 68 -29.73 -0.90 -13.06
N LYS A 69 -30.28 -2.11 -12.94
CA LYS A 69 -30.10 -2.98 -11.78
C LYS A 69 -29.58 -4.33 -12.23
N GLY A 70 -28.79 -4.98 -11.39
CA GLY A 70 -28.25 -6.30 -11.71
C GLY A 70 -27.38 -6.88 -10.60
N GLY A 71 -26.86 -8.05 -10.88
CA GLY A 71 -26.08 -8.85 -9.95
C GLY A 71 -25.65 -10.15 -10.61
N TRP A 72 -24.83 -10.94 -9.91
CA TRP A 72 -24.49 -12.29 -10.31
C TRP A 72 -24.54 -13.21 -9.08
N GLY A 73 -24.43 -14.52 -9.32
CA GLY A 73 -24.35 -15.54 -8.27
C GLY A 73 -25.71 -16.01 -7.74
N GLU A 74 -25.65 -16.78 -6.66
CA GLU A 74 -26.81 -17.40 -6.02
C GLU A 74 -27.25 -16.58 -4.80
N ASN A 75 -28.22 -15.68 -5.02
CA ASN A 75 -28.78 -14.82 -4.00
C ASN A 75 -30.23 -14.42 -4.35
N SER A 76 -31.02 -14.08 -3.34
CA SER A 76 -32.40 -13.58 -3.51
C SER A 76 -32.43 -12.07 -3.33
N VAL A 77 -32.66 -11.34 -4.43
CA VAL A 77 -32.49 -9.87 -4.47
C VAL A 77 -33.81 -9.14 -4.69
N THR A 78 -34.00 -8.04 -3.96
CA THR A 78 -35.09 -7.09 -4.18
C THR A 78 -34.52 -5.71 -4.51
N PHE A 79 -34.94 -5.12 -5.64
CA PHE A 79 -34.58 -3.76 -6.05
C PHE A 79 -35.78 -2.83 -5.94
N ASN A 80 -35.61 -1.66 -5.33
CA ASN A 80 -36.64 -0.64 -5.24
C ASN A 80 -36.07 0.75 -5.56
N TYR A 81 -36.70 1.43 -6.52
CA TYR A 81 -36.53 2.86 -6.71
C TYR A 81 -37.51 3.59 -5.80
N ARG A 82 -37.03 3.99 -4.62
CA ARG A 82 -37.90 4.37 -3.49
C ARG A 82 -38.39 5.81 -3.58
N THR A 83 -39.47 6.10 -2.86
CA THR A 83 -39.99 7.45 -2.61
C THR A 83 -40.07 7.72 -1.11
N GLY A 84 -39.61 8.88 -0.64
CA GLY A 84 -39.80 9.34 0.75
C GLY A 84 -38.76 8.85 1.77
N ASN A 85 -37.60 8.39 1.30
CA ASN A 85 -36.49 7.92 2.13
C ASN A 85 -35.16 8.08 1.38
N ALA A 86 -34.90 9.31 0.93
CA ALA A 86 -33.71 9.74 0.20
C ALA A 86 -32.74 10.46 1.16
N GLN A 87 -31.49 10.67 0.73
CA GLN A 87 -30.55 11.50 1.48
C GLN A 87 -30.87 12.97 1.31
N ASP A 88 -31.25 13.35 0.09
CA ASP A 88 -31.87 14.62 -0.28
C ASP A 88 -32.92 14.34 -1.37
N GLY A 89 -33.86 15.25 -1.61
CA GLY A 89 -34.90 15.04 -2.62
C GLY A 89 -35.95 14.00 -2.20
N ARG A 90 -36.45 13.22 -3.16
CA ARG A 90 -37.59 12.31 -2.98
C ARG A 90 -37.24 10.86 -3.27
N ARG A 91 -36.17 10.57 -4.00
CA ARG A 91 -35.89 9.27 -4.61
C ARG A 91 -34.54 8.70 -4.16
N SER A 92 -34.43 7.39 -4.08
CA SER A 92 -33.17 6.70 -3.76
C SER A 92 -33.14 5.30 -4.38
N LEU A 93 -31.95 4.70 -4.48
CA LEU A 93 -31.74 3.37 -5.03
C LEU A 93 -31.56 2.36 -3.91
N TYR A 94 -32.54 1.48 -3.73
CA TYR A 94 -32.47 0.42 -2.73
C TYR A 94 -32.23 -0.94 -3.38
N VAL A 95 -31.34 -1.72 -2.77
CA VAL A 95 -31.12 -3.14 -3.05
C VAL A 95 -31.06 -3.92 -1.74
N GLY A 96 -31.79 -5.02 -1.65
CA GLY A 96 -31.80 -5.92 -0.50
C GLY A 96 -31.54 -7.36 -0.90
N ILE A 97 -30.78 -8.09 -0.09
CA ILE A 97 -30.54 -9.53 -0.24
C ILE A 97 -31.17 -10.25 0.96
N SER A 98 -32.09 -11.18 0.69
CA SER A 98 -32.76 -12.00 1.73
C SER A 98 -32.15 -13.38 1.93
N SER A 99 -31.45 -13.90 0.93
CA SER A 99 -30.66 -15.15 1.01
C SER A 99 -29.39 -15.00 0.18
N TYR A 100 -28.27 -15.56 0.65
CA TYR A 100 -26.97 -15.41 0.01
C TYR A 100 -26.14 -16.69 0.09
N ALA A 101 -25.69 -17.18 -1.06
CA ALA A 101 -24.67 -18.22 -1.18
C ALA A 101 -23.43 -17.70 -1.93
N SER A 102 -23.61 -16.90 -2.99
CA SER A 102 -22.52 -16.27 -3.74
C SER A 102 -22.97 -14.99 -4.46
N GLY A 103 -22.01 -14.20 -4.94
CA GLY A 103 -22.24 -13.12 -5.90
C GLY A 103 -22.46 -11.73 -5.31
N ASP A 104 -23.21 -10.89 -6.04
CA ASP A 104 -23.49 -9.50 -5.62
C ASP A 104 -24.85 -9.00 -6.14
N ALA A 105 -25.26 -7.83 -5.63
CA ALA A 105 -26.38 -7.07 -6.15
C ALA A 105 -26.10 -5.56 -6.11
N LYS A 106 -26.58 -4.83 -7.13
CA LYS A 106 -26.23 -3.42 -7.34
C LYS A 106 -27.15 -2.70 -8.32
N TRP A 107 -27.21 -1.38 -8.17
CA TRP A 107 -27.62 -0.46 -9.23
C TRP A 107 -26.38 0.08 -9.96
N TYR A 108 -26.50 0.39 -11.23
CA TYR A 108 -25.40 0.91 -12.04
C TYR A 108 -25.90 1.78 -13.19
N PHE A 109 -25.02 2.57 -13.80
CA PHE A 109 -25.31 3.44 -14.94
C PHE A 109 -24.46 3.02 -16.15
N GLU A 110 -24.79 3.50 -17.34
CA GLU A 110 -24.01 3.22 -18.56
C GLU A 110 -22.54 3.67 -18.46
N PRO A 111 -21.56 2.96 -19.05
CA PRO A 111 -20.16 3.31 -18.88
C PRO A 111 -19.88 4.71 -19.43
N VAL A 112 -19.23 5.55 -18.63
CA VAL A 112 -18.93 6.94 -18.96
C VAL A 112 -17.53 7.05 -19.56
N ARG A 113 -17.31 7.99 -20.48
CA ARG A 113 -16.00 8.21 -21.09
C ARG A 113 -15.04 8.84 -20.08
N VAL A 114 -13.79 8.40 -20.12
CA VAL A 114 -12.70 8.93 -19.29
C VAL A 114 -11.44 9.14 -20.09
N GLN A 115 -10.53 9.95 -19.56
CA GLN A 115 -9.20 10.15 -20.14
C GLN A 115 -8.24 9.08 -19.58
N PRO A 116 -7.30 8.56 -20.38
CA PRO A 116 -6.22 7.72 -19.87
C PRO A 116 -5.29 8.46 -18.90
N ASN A 117 -4.74 7.75 -17.91
CA ASN A 117 -3.84 8.31 -16.89
C ASN A 117 -4.43 9.49 -16.09
N GLN A 118 -5.75 9.65 -16.10
CA GLN A 118 -6.44 10.74 -15.43
C GLN A 118 -6.95 10.25 -14.07
N ARG A 119 -6.78 11.10 -13.05
CA ARG A 119 -7.31 10.84 -11.72
C ARG A 119 -8.77 11.29 -11.66
N TYR A 120 -9.59 10.46 -11.03
CA TYR A 120 -11.02 10.69 -10.79
C TYR A 120 -11.35 10.53 -9.31
N VAL A 121 -12.42 11.18 -8.88
CA VAL A 121 -13.06 10.99 -7.58
C VAL A 121 -14.47 10.45 -7.79
N TYR A 122 -14.82 9.41 -7.04
CA TYR A 122 -16.17 8.88 -6.91
C TYR A 122 -16.69 9.12 -5.50
N ARG A 123 -17.93 9.59 -5.39
CA ARG A 123 -18.66 9.69 -4.12
C ARG A 123 -20.09 9.21 -4.27
N ASP A 124 -20.65 8.66 -3.21
CA ASP A 124 -22.08 8.54 -3.06
C ASP A 124 -22.47 8.68 -1.59
N TYR A 125 -23.74 8.97 -1.36
CA TYR A 125 -24.36 8.77 -0.06
C TYR A 125 -24.94 7.38 -0.01
N TYR A 126 -24.74 6.70 1.11
CA TYR A 126 -25.24 5.36 1.33
C TYR A 126 -25.76 5.18 2.75
N ARG A 127 -26.62 4.19 2.91
CA ARG A 127 -26.90 3.55 4.20
C ARG A 127 -27.07 2.05 3.98
N SER A 128 -26.56 1.29 4.93
CA SER A 128 -26.52 -0.17 4.86
C SER A 128 -26.48 -0.77 6.26
N ASN A 129 -27.11 -1.93 6.43
CA ASN A 129 -27.00 -2.70 7.68
C ASN A 129 -25.87 -3.74 7.66
N VAL A 130 -25.17 -3.88 6.52
CA VAL A 130 -23.99 -4.73 6.34
C VAL A 130 -22.84 -3.97 5.66
N PRO A 131 -21.58 -4.40 5.77
CA PRO A 131 -20.52 -3.83 4.94
C PRO A 131 -20.84 -3.99 3.45
N SER A 132 -20.51 -2.97 2.66
CA SER A 132 -20.67 -2.92 1.20
C SER A 132 -19.32 -2.65 0.53
N GLN A 133 -19.28 -2.68 -0.80
CA GLN A 133 -18.03 -2.58 -1.56
C GLN A 133 -18.18 -1.64 -2.74
N ILE A 134 -17.10 -0.93 -3.10
CA ILE A 134 -17.03 -0.15 -4.32
C ILE A 134 -16.10 -0.85 -5.31
N GLY A 135 -16.64 -1.18 -6.48
CA GLY A 135 -15.92 -1.76 -7.61
C GLY A 135 -15.90 -0.83 -8.82
N LEU A 136 -14.92 -1.04 -9.70
CA LEU A 136 -14.71 -0.28 -10.92
C LEU A 136 -14.54 -1.25 -12.08
N GLN A 137 -15.34 -1.10 -13.13
CA GLN A 137 -15.11 -1.74 -14.43
C GLN A 137 -14.48 -0.71 -15.38
N ILE A 138 -13.40 -1.11 -16.04
CA ILE A 138 -12.68 -0.31 -17.03
C ILE A 138 -12.79 -1.03 -18.36
N GLU A 139 -13.22 -0.32 -19.39
CA GLU A 139 -13.12 -0.72 -20.79
C GLU A 139 -11.90 -0.02 -21.40
N ASP A 140 -10.98 -0.77 -22.00
CA ASP A 140 -9.83 -0.20 -22.70
C ASP A 140 -10.20 0.25 -24.14
N THR A 141 -9.26 0.88 -24.85
CA THR A 141 -9.46 1.30 -26.25
C THR A 141 -9.64 0.14 -27.24
N SER A 142 -9.39 -1.10 -26.82
CA SER A 142 -9.59 -2.33 -27.61
C SER A 142 -10.88 -3.06 -27.23
N GLY A 143 -11.68 -2.53 -26.30
CA GLY A 143 -12.92 -3.14 -25.81
C GLY A 143 -12.73 -4.20 -24.72
N ASN A 144 -11.53 -4.36 -24.16
CA ASN A 144 -11.31 -5.33 -23.08
C ASN A 144 -11.81 -4.78 -21.75
N LEU A 145 -12.51 -5.63 -20.98
CA LEU A 145 -13.05 -5.28 -19.67
C LEU A 145 -12.14 -5.76 -18.55
N THR A 146 -11.77 -4.85 -17.64
CA THR A 146 -11.05 -5.14 -16.39
C THR A 146 -11.90 -4.70 -15.20
N HIS A 147 -11.92 -5.50 -14.13
CA HIS A 147 -12.61 -5.16 -12.90
C HIS A 147 -11.60 -4.95 -11.77
N LEU A 148 -11.75 -3.86 -11.05
CA LEU A 148 -10.91 -3.48 -9.91
C LEU A 148 -11.79 -3.29 -8.68
N PHE A 149 -11.28 -3.73 -7.54
CA PHE A 149 -11.83 -3.38 -6.25
C PHE A 149 -11.26 -2.02 -5.82
N LEU A 150 -12.12 -1.07 -5.45
CA LEU A 150 -11.69 0.26 -5.00
C LEU A 150 -11.71 0.40 -3.48
N SER A 151 -12.77 0.00 -2.80
CA SER A 151 -12.90 0.22 -1.35
C SER A 151 -13.92 -0.70 -0.67
N GLN A 152 -13.68 -0.99 0.62
CA GLN A 152 -14.69 -1.53 1.53
C GLN A 152 -15.41 -0.35 2.18
N VAL A 153 -16.74 -0.41 2.22
CA VAL A 153 -17.59 0.61 2.82
C VAL A 153 -18.23 0.04 4.09
N PRO A 154 -17.99 0.61 5.29
CA PRO A 154 -18.58 0.13 6.53
C PRO A 154 -20.10 0.15 6.50
N LYS A 155 -20.76 -0.67 7.32
CA LYS A 155 -22.21 -0.53 7.52
C LYS A 155 -22.53 0.81 8.17
N SER A 156 -23.61 1.46 7.74
CA SER A 156 -24.14 2.66 8.37
C SER A 156 -25.66 2.65 8.34
N PRO A 157 -26.36 2.59 9.49
CA PRO A 157 -27.83 2.63 9.51
C PRO A 157 -28.40 4.01 9.19
N ARG A 158 -27.55 5.05 9.17
CA ARG A 158 -27.87 6.42 8.76
C ARG A 158 -27.20 6.73 7.42
N TRP A 159 -27.71 7.72 6.68
CA TRP A 159 -27.03 8.22 5.50
C TRP A 159 -25.62 8.69 5.86
N ALA A 160 -24.62 8.19 5.15
CA ALA A 160 -23.22 8.53 5.27
C ALA A 160 -22.64 8.71 3.86
N GLU A 161 -21.64 9.57 3.72
CA GLU A 161 -20.92 9.72 2.46
C GLU A 161 -19.74 8.73 2.41
N THR A 162 -19.45 8.20 1.23
CA THR A 162 -18.21 7.49 0.94
C THR A 162 -17.49 8.14 -0.22
N THR A 163 -16.16 8.13 -0.20
CA THR A 163 -15.31 8.76 -1.22
C THR A 163 -14.19 7.81 -1.63
N CYS A 164 -13.96 7.68 -2.94
CA CYS A 164 -12.88 6.89 -3.52
C CYS A 164 -12.14 7.71 -4.59
N TYR A 165 -10.81 7.58 -4.62
CA TYR A 165 -9.97 8.14 -5.68
C TYR A 165 -9.36 7.00 -6.48
N PHE A 166 -9.27 7.16 -7.80
CA PHE A 166 -8.59 6.20 -8.67
C PHE A 166 -7.97 6.92 -9.87
N THR A 167 -6.93 6.31 -10.45
CA THR A 167 -6.31 6.77 -11.68
C THR A 167 -6.58 5.73 -12.77
N THR A 168 -7.07 6.19 -13.91
CA THR A 168 -7.34 5.31 -15.05
C THR A 168 -6.03 4.82 -15.70
N PRO A 169 -5.94 3.55 -16.14
CA PRO A 169 -4.79 3.06 -16.89
C PRO A 169 -4.57 3.80 -18.23
N ALA A 170 -3.37 3.67 -18.79
CA ALA A 170 -2.95 4.33 -20.02
C ALA A 170 -3.79 4.01 -21.29
N ARG A 171 -4.63 2.97 -21.25
CA ARG A 171 -5.52 2.59 -22.36
C ARG A 171 -7.01 2.67 -21.99
N ALA A 172 -7.37 3.22 -20.84
CA ALA A 172 -8.76 3.31 -20.45
C ALA A 172 -9.56 4.23 -21.39
N SER A 173 -10.74 3.78 -21.82
CA SER A 173 -11.65 4.53 -22.69
C SER A 173 -12.96 4.87 -21.98
N ARG A 174 -13.55 3.90 -21.28
CA ARG A 174 -14.78 4.06 -20.51
C ARG A 174 -14.67 3.37 -19.16
N ILE A 175 -15.45 3.85 -18.20
CA ILE A 175 -15.56 3.22 -16.89
C ILE A 175 -17.00 3.14 -16.41
N ARG A 176 -17.26 2.20 -15.50
CA ARG A 176 -18.49 2.09 -14.73
C ARG A 176 -18.14 1.78 -13.29
N ILE A 177 -18.78 2.46 -12.34
CA ILE A 177 -18.57 2.24 -10.90
C ILE A 177 -19.78 1.53 -10.31
N PHE A 178 -19.51 0.66 -9.34
CA PHE A 178 -20.50 -0.15 -8.66
C PHE A 178 -20.37 0.03 -7.15
N HIS A 179 -21.44 0.41 -6.46
CA HIS A 179 -21.56 0.25 -5.02
C HIS A 179 -22.45 -0.99 -4.78
N VAL A 180 -21.84 -2.06 -4.26
CA VAL A 180 -22.42 -3.40 -4.25
C VAL A 180 -22.63 -3.92 -2.83
N ILE A 181 -23.65 -4.76 -2.69
CA ILE A 181 -23.88 -5.59 -1.50
C ILE A 181 -23.68 -7.07 -1.86
N SER A 182 -23.01 -7.82 -1.00
CA SER A 182 -22.68 -9.24 -1.17
C SER A 182 -22.91 -10.04 0.12
N ALA A 183 -23.94 -9.68 0.88
CA ALA A 183 -24.36 -10.35 2.10
C ALA A 183 -25.86 -10.11 2.36
N VAL A 184 -26.48 -10.95 3.19
CA VAL A 184 -27.88 -10.78 3.62
C VAL A 184 -28.02 -9.45 4.37
N GLY A 185 -28.82 -8.54 3.84
CA GLY A 185 -28.90 -7.16 4.30
C GLY A 185 -29.47 -6.23 3.23
N PHE A 186 -29.27 -4.93 3.39
CA PHE A 186 -29.63 -3.94 2.37
C PHE A 186 -28.55 -2.89 2.20
N LEU A 187 -28.49 -2.35 0.98
CA LEU A 187 -27.76 -1.14 0.63
C LEU A 187 -28.74 -0.18 -0.04
N GLU A 188 -28.75 1.06 0.44
CA GLU A 188 -29.52 2.14 -0.17
C GLU A 188 -28.57 3.28 -0.48
N THR A 189 -28.59 3.76 -1.71
CA THR A 189 -27.63 4.76 -2.23
C THR A 189 -28.36 5.93 -2.89
N ASP A 190 -27.69 7.08 -2.89
CA ASP A 190 -28.21 8.35 -3.39
C ASP A 190 -27.05 9.34 -3.68
N ASN A 191 -27.33 10.40 -4.43
CA ASN A 191 -26.44 11.55 -4.67
C ASN A 191 -25.00 11.17 -5.05
N PHE A 192 -24.86 10.62 -6.26
CA PHE A 192 -23.62 10.11 -6.80
C PHE A 192 -22.77 11.21 -7.46
N ILE A 193 -21.45 11.14 -7.32
CA ILE A 193 -20.51 12.04 -7.98
C ILE A 193 -19.41 11.21 -8.63
N LEU A 194 -19.15 11.45 -9.91
CA LEU A 194 -17.92 11.02 -10.58
C LEU A 194 -17.40 12.17 -11.41
N LYS A 195 -16.22 12.69 -11.10
CA LYS A 195 -15.60 13.76 -11.90
C LYS A 195 -14.09 13.62 -11.89
N THR A 196 -13.42 14.33 -12.79
CA THR A 196 -11.97 14.48 -12.73
C THR A 196 -11.60 14.99 -11.34
N ALA A 197 -10.64 14.33 -10.70
CA ALA A 197 -10.08 14.86 -9.48
C ALA A 197 -9.22 16.07 -9.87
N GLU A 198 -9.52 17.23 -9.30
CA GLU A 198 -8.59 18.35 -9.31
C GLU A 198 -7.26 17.90 -8.67
N ALA A 199 -6.17 18.60 -9.00
CA ALA A 199 -4.87 18.30 -8.44
C ALA A 199 -4.97 18.36 -6.91
N ALA A 200 -4.93 17.15 -6.33
CA ALA A 200 -5.10 16.77 -4.94
C ALA A 200 -6.29 17.36 -4.16
N GLU A 201 -7.30 16.53 -3.92
CA GLU A 201 -7.64 16.27 -2.53
C GLU A 201 -7.19 14.83 -2.22
N LEU A 202 -6.21 14.70 -1.32
CA LEU A 202 -5.91 13.44 -0.62
C LEU A 202 -6.58 13.47 0.76
N THR A 203 -7.78 14.07 0.87
CA THR A 203 -8.40 14.53 2.12
C THR A 203 -8.89 13.44 3.07
N GLY A 204 -8.49 12.18 2.91
CA GLY A 204 -8.87 11.13 3.84
C GLY A 204 -8.55 11.56 5.28
N GLY A 205 -9.57 11.99 6.02
CA GLY A 205 -9.45 12.60 7.34
C GLY A 205 -8.89 14.04 7.42
N VAL A 206 -8.05 14.51 6.50
CA VAL A 206 -7.33 15.81 6.71
C VAL A 206 -8.14 17.00 6.18
N PRO A 207 -8.48 18.00 7.01
CA PRO A 207 -9.18 19.21 6.55
C PRO A 207 -8.27 20.04 5.65
N ASN A 208 -8.80 20.56 4.54
CA ASN A 208 -8.06 21.40 3.59
C ASN A 208 -6.68 20.80 3.25
N ALA A 209 -6.67 19.52 2.87
CA ALA A 209 -5.42 18.75 2.74
C ALA A 209 -4.49 19.20 1.60
N SER A 210 -4.98 20.01 0.66
CA SER A 210 -4.16 20.70 -0.34
C SER A 210 -3.75 22.11 0.08
N LEU A 211 -4.22 22.58 1.25
CA LEU A 211 -3.93 23.91 1.79
C LEU A 211 -4.35 25.10 0.91
N GLU A 212 -5.14 24.86 -0.13
CA GLU A 212 -5.54 25.89 -1.11
C GLU A 212 -6.57 26.86 -0.55
N GLN A 213 -7.35 26.43 0.45
CA GLN A 213 -8.40 27.27 1.04
C GLN A 213 -7.81 28.17 2.13
N ALA A 214 -7.98 29.49 1.98
CA ALA A 214 -7.60 30.46 2.99
C ALA A 214 -8.56 30.41 4.19
N LEU A 215 -8.05 30.65 5.39
CA LEU A 215 -8.88 31.07 6.51
C LEU A 215 -9.25 32.55 6.32
N ASP A 216 -10.54 32.85 6.30
CA ASP A 216 -11.08 34.18 5.99
C ASP A 216 -10.37 35.31 6.76
N GLY A 217 -9.87 36.29 6.01
CA GLY A 217 -9.20 37.47 6.57
C GLY A 217 -7.78 37.23 7.09
N THR A 218 -7.17 36.07 6.82
CA THR A 218 -5.82 35.73 7.29
C THR A 218 -4.91 35.25 6.17
N ASP A 219 -3.59 35.22 6.42
CA ASP A 219 -2.60 34.56 5.55
C ASP A 219 -2.25 33.17 6.08
N ALA A 220 -3.29 32.37 6.37
CA ALA A 220 -3.18 31.00 6.86
C ALA A 220 -4.21 30.09 6.16
N PRO A 221 -3.95 28.78 6.03
CA PRO A 221 -4.92 27.85 5.50
C PRO A 221 -6.08 27.60 6.49
N ALA A 222 -7.30 27.49 5.97
CA ALA A 222 -8.48 27.11 6.75
C ALA A 222 -8.29 25.73 7.40
N GLY A 223 -8.62 25.59 8.69
CA GLY A 223 -8.54 24.33 9.42
C GLY A 223 -7.13 23.94 9.90
N TRP A 224 -6.14 24.82 9.73
CA TRP A 224 -4.75 24.59 10.11
C TRP A 224 -4.25 25.63 11.10
N GLN A 225 -3.32 25.20 11.95
CA GLN A 225 -2.75 25.96 13.06
C GLN A 225 -1.23 25.73 13.11
N THR A 226 -0.52 26.64 13.75
CA THR A 226 0.92 26.54 13.98
C THR A 226 1.21 26.24 15.44
N GLY A 227 2.28 25.51 15.73
CA GLY A 227 2.70 25.24 17.11
C GLY A 227 4.19 25.00 17.22
N ASN A 228 4.76 25.45 18.33
CA ASN A 228 6.12 25.18 18.74
C ASN A 228 6.19 25.02 20.26
N TRP A 229 7.21 24.34 20.74
CA TRP A 229 7.58 24.29 22.15
C TRP A 229 9.10 24.36 22.28
N GLY A 230 9.60 24.59 23.48
CA GLY A 230 11.04 24.73 23.75
C GLY A 230 11.60 26.10 23.35
N THR A 231 12.92 26.19 23.34
CA THR A 231 13.72 27.40 23.07
C THR A 231 14.27 27.32 21.65
N ASN A 232 13.53 27.90 20.71
CA ASN A 232 13.89 27.98 19.30
C ASN A 232 13.24 29.19 18.62
N SER A 233 13.72 29.53 17.43
CA SER A 233 13.20 30.64 16.61
C SER A 233 12.29 30.13 15.48
N ALA A 234 11.20 29.45 15.85
CA ALA A 234 10.22 28.95 14.90
C ALA A 234 9.59 30.06 14.05
N VAL A 235 9.54 29.86 12.73
CA VAL A 235 8.87 30.70 11.75
C VAL A 235 7.93 29.82 10.91
N PHE A 236 6.71 30.30 10.71
CA PHE A 236 5.67 29.62 9.96
C PHE A 236 5.25 30.45 8.76
N THR A 237 5.08 29.82 7.60
CA THR A 237 4.67 30.52 6.37
C THR A 237 3.71 29.69 5.56
N TRP A 238 2.60 30.27 5.14
CA TRP A 238 1.72 29.71 4.11
C TRP A 238 2.17 30.22 2.74
N LEU A 239 2.86 29.36 1.99
CA LEU A 239 3.54 29.73 0.75
C LEU A 239 2.56 29.83 -0.42
N LYS A 240 2.95 30.61 -1.45
CA LYS A 240 2.27 30.70 -2.75
C LYS A 240 2.88 29.76 -3.80
N THR A 241 3.36 28.62 -3.34
CA THR A 241 3.87 27.52 -4.17
C THR A 241 3.44 26.21 -3.55
N GLY A 242 3.04 25.22 -4.33
CA GLY A 242 2.65 23.89 -3.86
C GLY A 242 3.39 22.76 -4.57
N HIS A 243 3.14 21.53 -4.15
CA HIS A 243 3.45 20.33 -4.93
C HIS A 243 2.38 20.15 -6.00
N THR A 244 1.12 20.14 -5.59
CA THR A 244 0.00 20.44 -6.47
C THR A 244 -0.57 21.80 -6.10
N GLY A 245 -1.43 22.36 -6.96
CA GLY A 245 -1.99 23.68 -6.72
C GLY A 245 -0.93 24.78 -6.57
N ASN A 246 -1.22 25.78 -5.74
CA ASN A 246 -0.42 26.99 -5.54
C ASN A 246 -0.09 27.26 -4.07
N ARG A 247 -0.43 26.36 -3.14
CA ARG A 247 -0.21 26.58 -1.70
C ARG A 247 0.57 25.43 -1.08
N SER A 248 1.28 25.76 -0.01
CA SER A 248 1.92 24.80 0.89
C SER A 248 2.21 25.48 2.22
N VAL A 249 2.58 24.72 3.25
CA VAL A 249 3.01 25.30 4.53
C VAL A 249 4.48 25.00 4.79
N LYS A 250 5.18 25.97 5.38
CA LYS A 250 6.58 25.86 5.80
C LYS A 250 6.69 26.06 7.31
N SER A 251 7.44 25.18 7.95
CA SER A 251 7.96 25.34 9.32
C SER A 251 9.48 25.45 9.25
N GLU A 252 10.04 26.51 9.82
CA GLU A 252 11.47 26.80 9.81
C GLU A 252 11.96 27.15 11.21
N ILE A 253 13.14 26.67 11.58
CA ILE A 253 13.84 27.06 12.80
C ILE A 253 15.19 27.61 12.39
N THR A 254 15.54 28.83 12.84
CA THR A 254 16.83 29.46 12.50
C THR A 254 17.89 29.30 13.60
N SER A 255 17.47 29.17 14.86
CA SER A 255 18.29 28.85 16.04
C SER A 255 17.52 27.86 16.91
N HIS A 256 18.25 26.87 17.47
CA HIS A 256 17.65 25.75 18.20
C HIS A 256 18.51 25.36 19.39
N THR A 257 17.88 25.30 20.57
CA THR A 257 18.43 24.67 21.76
C THR A 257 17.66 23.38 22.06
N ASP A 258 16.32 23.47 22.10
CA ASP A 258 15.42 22.35 22.29
C ASP A 258 14.03 22.61 21.65
N GLY A 259 13.20 21.58 21.62
CA GLY A 259 11.84 21.66 21.12
C GLY A 259 11.66 21.47 19.60
N ASP A 260 10.47 21.81 19.11
CA ASP A 260 10.06 21.64 17.71
C ASP A 260 9.25 22.82 17.15
N ALA A 261 9.01 22.79 15.83
CA ALA A 261 8.07 23.65 15.12
C ALA A 261 7.27 22.85 14.08
N LYS A 262 5.96 23.11 13.99
CA LYS A 262 5.03 22.41 13.09
C LYS A 262 3.78 23.21 12.71
N TRP A 263 3.25 22.91 11.53
CA TRP A 263 1.83 23.11 11.20
C TRP A 263 1.03 21.85 11.57
N TYR A 264 -0.21 22.02 11.99
CA TYR A 264 -1.09 20.91 12.33
C TYR A 264 -2.56 21.26 12.13
N PHE A 265 -3.40 20.23 12.10
CA PHE A 265 -4.85 20.33 12.03
C PHE A 265 -5.48 19.67 13.28
N ASP A 266 -6.74 19.99 13.55
CA ASP A 266 -7.46 19.43 14.68
C ASP A 266 -7.51 17.88 14.62
N PRO A 267 -7.43 17.17 15.76
CA PRO A 267 -7.47 15.71 15.78
C PRO A 267 -8.71 15.13 15.10
N GLN A 268 -8.50 14.20 14.18
CA GLN A 268 -9.54 13.56 13.38
C GLN A 268 -10.03 12.29 14.05
N PRO A 269 -11.31 11.90 13.88
CA PRO A 269 -11.84 10.67 14.47
C PRO A 269 -11.06 9.43 14.03
N VAL A 270 -10.72 8.56 14.98
CA VAL A 270 -10.10 7.25 14.71
C VAL A 270 -10.77 6.16 15.51
N SER A 271 -10.63 4.92 15.04
CA SER A 271 -11.02 3.71 15.75
C SER A 271 -9.78 3.08 16.39
N GLY A 272 -9.73 3.06 17.72
CA GLY A 272 -8.62 2.47 18.47
C GLY A 272 -8.33 1.02 18.08
N GLY A 273 -7.04 0.66 18.08
CA GLY A 273 -6.55 -0.66 17.68
C GLY A 273 -6.52 -0.91 16.17
N GLN A 274 -6.96 0.04 15.33
CA GLN A 274 -6.92 -0.09 13.88
C GLN A 274 -5.66 0.53 13.26
N PRO A 275 -5.17 0.00 12.13
CA PRO A 275 -4.12 0.64 11.36
C PRO A 275 -4.65 1.84 10.54
N TYR A 276 -3.81 2.87 10.46
CA TYR A 276 -3.99 4.06 9.64
C TYR A 276 -2.73 4.32 8.82
N ARG A 277 -2.86 5.11 7.75
CA ARG A 277 -1.75 5.57 6.93
C ARG A 277 -1.79 7.08 6.83
N PHE A 278 -0.66 7.70 7.17
CA PHE A 278 -0.41 9.10 6.89
C PHE A 278 0.44 9.23 5.63
N THR A 279 0.14 10.24 4.81
CA THR A 279 0.96 10.69 3.70
C THR A 279 0.99 12.20 3.63
N ASP A 280 2.11 12.74 3.18
CA ASP A 280 2.17 14.10 2.64
C ASP A 280 3.21 14.14 1.52
N TRP A 281 3.24 15.25 0.80
CA TRP A 281 4.37 15.63 -0.01
C TRP A 281 5.20 16.65 0.77
N TYR A 282 6.52 16.49 0.72
CA TYR A 282 7.42 17.35 1.50
C TYR A 282 8.71 17.70 0.74
N ARG A 283 9.31 18.80 1.18
CA ARG A 283 10.68 19.23 0.90
C ARG A 283 11.35 19.63 2.20
N SER A 284 12.59 19.21 2.42
CA SER A 284 13.33 19.58 3.62
C SER A 284 14.82 19.63 3.36
N ASN A 285 15.51 20.57 4.01
CA ASN A 285 16.97 20.63 4.01
C ASN A 285 17.60 19.89 5.21
N VAL A 286 16.78 19.30 6.08
CA VAL A 286 17.19 18.58 7.27
C VAL A 286 16.42 17.26 7.39
N LEU A 287 16.88 16.37 8.27
CA LEU A 287 16.11 15.19 8.65
C LEU A 287 14.91 15.68 9.46
N SER A 288 13.71 15.54 8.90
CA SER A 288 12.46 15.98 9.52
C SER A 288 11.78 14.81 10.24
N GLN A 289 10.99 15.10 11.26
CA GLN A 289 10.35 14.08 12.08
C GLN A 289 8.86 14.04 11.79
N VAL A 290 8.25 12.87 11.97
CA VAL A 290 6.80 12.72 11.88
C VAL A 290 6.29 12.08 13.16
N ALA A 291 5.25 12.66 13.75
CA ALA A 291 4.67 12.18 14.99
C ALA A 291 3.14 12.21 14.93
N VAL A 292 2.50 11.28 15.63
CA VAL A 292 1.04 11.21 15.75
C VAL A 292 0.66 11.53 17.18
N MET A 293 -0.15 12.56 17.39
CA MET A 293 -0.84 12.79 18.65
C MET A 293 -2.15 12.01 18.63
N VAL A 294 -2.36 11.16 19.61
CA VAL A 294 -3.56 10.33 19.78
C VAL A 294 -4.29 10.75 21.05
N ILE A 295 -5.58 11.04 20.95
CA ILE A 295 -6.47 11.29 22.08
C ILE A 295 -7.18 9.97 22.41
N MET A 296 -7.05 9.56 23.66
CA MET A 296 -7.65 8.34 24.22
C MET A 296 -9.08 8.60 24.71
N GLN A 297 -9.85 7.54 24.94
CA GLN A 297 -11.23 7.61 25.46
C GLN A 297 -11.34 8.38 26.78
N ASP A 298 -10.30 8.36 27.62
CA ASP A 298 -10.24 9.08 28.89
C ASP A 298 -9.83 10.56 28.74
N GLY A 299 -9.62 11.03 27.50
CA GLY A 299 -9.20 12.39 27.18
C GLY A 299 -7.69 12.63 27.24
N SER A 300 -6.89 11.65 27.67
CA SER A 300 -5.43 11.77 27.68
C SER A 300 -4.84 11.77 26.27
N ALA A 301 -3.71 12.47 26.09
CA ALA A 301 -2.97 12.50 24.83
C ALA A 301 -1.73 11.59 24.92
N GLN A 302 -1.53 10.77 23.90
CA GLN A 302 -0.33 9.96 23.69
C GLN A 302 0.34 10.36 22.38
N TYR A 303 1.66 10.21 22.30
CA TYR A 303 2.44 10.56 21.12
C TYR A 303 3.16 9.33 20.58
N LEU A 304 3.03 9.09 19.28
CA LEU A 304 3.70 8.01 18.57
C LEU A 304 4.69 8.63 17.58
N GLY A 305 5.97 8.25 17.67
CA GLY A 305 6.95 8.58 16.64
C GLY A 305 6.74 7.70 15.41
N LEU A 306 6.74 8.30 14.23
CA LEU A 306 6.83 7.58 12.95
C LEU A 306 8.27 7.69 12.40
N PRO A 307 8.66 6.86 11.42
CA PRO A 307 9.99 6.99 10.80
C PRO A 307 10.24 8.41 10.29
N PRO A 308 11.45 8.97 10.49
CA PRO A 308 11.76 10.31 10.02
C PRO A 308 11.75 10.40 8.48
N ALA A 309 11.60 11.61 7.97
CA ALA A 309 11.61 11.91 6.54
C ALA A 309 12.97 12.50 6.13
N GLU A 310 13.64 11.83 5.20
CA GLU A 310 14.97 12.20 4.70
C GLU A 310 14.97 13.56 3.99
N PRO A 311 16.04 14.36 4.09
CA PRO A 311 16.14 15.63 3.37
C PRO A 311 15.97 15.44 1.86
N THR A 312 15.20 16.31 1.23
CA THR A 312 14.96 16.30 -0.22
C THR A 312 14.78 17.72 -0.75
N ARG A 313 15.44 17.99 -1.88
CA ARG A 313 15.32 19.27 -2.61
C ARG A 313 14.05 19.35 -3.44
N ASN A 314 13.67 18.23 -4.05
CA ASN A 314 12.44 18.11 -4.83
C ASN A 314 11.31 17.60 -3.94
N TRP A 315 10.07 17.87 -4.31
CA TRP A 315 8.92 17.27 -3.65
C TRP A 315 9.06 15.74 -3.66
N SER A 316 8.97 15.16 -2.47
CA SER A 316 8.96 13.72 -2.25
C SER A 316 7.73 13.36 -1.44
N ARG A 317 7.19 12.17 -1.67
CA ARG A 317 6.05 11.69 -0.92
C ARG A 317 6.52 10.95 0.33
N TYR A 318 6.08 11.40 1.50
CA TYR A 318 6.17 10.62 2.73
C TYR A 318 4.96 9.67 2.82
N SER A 319 5.18 8.45 3.32
CA SER A 319 4.09 7.55 3.69
C SER A 319 4.50 6.68 4.85
N ALA A 320 3.67 6.65 5.89
CA ALA A 320 3.86 5.75 7.01
C ALA A 320 2.53 5.14 7.44
N LYS A 321 2.52 3.81 7.56
CA LYS A 321 1.44 3.04 8.17
C LYS A 321 1.75 2.86 9.66
N PHE A 322 0.77 3.08 10.51
CA PHE A 322 0.89 2.95 11.96
C PHE A 322 -0.41 2.44 12.56
N LYS A 323 -0.31 1.80 13.74
CA LYS A 323 -1.47 1.34 14.49
C LYS A 323 -1.79 2.35 15.58
N VAL A 324 -3.02 2.84 15.64
CA VAL A 324 -3.43 3.66 16.78
C VAL A 324 -3.66 2.74 18.00
N PRO A 325 -3.26 3.15 19.22
CA PRO A 325 -3.49 2.41 20.44
C PRO A 325 -4.95 1.97 20.62
N ALA A 326 -5.16 0.84 21.30
CA ALA A 326 -6.49 0.46 21.73
C ALA A 326 -7.06 1.56 22.66
N GLY A 327 -8.32 1.94 22.47
CA GLY A 327 -8.93 3.05 23.21
C GLY A 327 -8.65 4.45 22.65
N ALA A 328 -7.92 4.58 21.54
CA ALA A 328 -7.83 5.84 20.81
C ALA A 328 -9.19 6.23 20.17
N VAL A 329 -9.52 7.52 20.19
CA VAL A 329 -10.77 8.07 19.60
C VAL A 329 -10.53 9.21 18.61
N ARG A 330 -9.44 9.96 18.76
CA ARG A 330 -9.03 10.98 17.78
C ARG A 330 -7.52 10.98 17.60
N ALA A 331 -7.03 11.43 16.46
CA ALA A 331 -5.60 11.61 16.24
C ALA A 331 -5.29 12.76 15.27
N SER A 332 -4.17 13.43 15.47
CA SER A 332 -3.59 14.39 14.52
C SER A 332 -2.15 13.97 14.21
N VAL A 333 -1.65 14.33 13.02
CA VAL A 333 -0.30 13.99 12.58
C VAL A 333 0.49 15.26 12.34
N PHE A 334 1.75 15.26 12.78
CA PHE A 334 2.67 16.38 12.70
C PHE A 334 3.87 15.97 11.87
N HIS A 335 4.13 16.68 10.77
CA HIS A 335 5.42 16.64 10.08
C HIS A 335 6.20 17.88 10.51
N LEU A 336 7.22 17.68 11.34
CA LEU A 336 7.83 18.72 12.16
C LEU A 336 9.35 18.82 11.95
N VAL A 337 9.89 19.98 12.28
CA VAL A 337 11.33 20.23 12.35
C VAL A 337 11.75 20.47 13.80
N ASN A 338 12.84 19.85 14.23
CA ASN A 338 13.35 19.90 15.61
C ASN A 338 14.84 20.26 15.68
N ARG A 339 15.32 21.01 14.68
CA ARG A 339 16.70 21.52 14.57
C ARG A 339 16.72 22.72 13.63
N ALA A 340 17.81 23.47 13.60
CA ALA A 340 17.97 24.56 12.64
C ALA A 340 17.85 24.05 11.18
N GLY A 341 16.87 24.56 10.43
CA GLY A 341 16.46 24.05 9.12
C GLY A 341 14.96 24.27 8.87
N TYR A 342 14.44 23.69 7.80
CA TYR A 342 13.01 23.78 7.48
C TYR A 342 12.43 22.50 6.91
N VAL A 343 11.11 22.38 7.02
CA VAL A 343 10.30 21.46 6.25
C VAL A 343 9.16 22.24 5.60
N THR A 344 8.88 21.95 4.33
CA THR A 344 7.73 22.45 3.58
C THR A 344 6.88 21.26 3.19
N THR A 345 5.59 21.31 3.48
CA THR A 345 4.66 20.19 3.30
C THR A 345 3.39 20.61 2.59
N ASP A 346 2.79 19.65 1.89
CA ASP A 346 1.60 19.81 1.06
C ASP A 346 0.91 18.45 0.81
N ASP A 347 -0.29 18.44 0.24
CA ASP A 347 -1.00 17.25 -0.23
C ASP A 347 -1.09 16.11 0.79
N TYR A 348 -1.74 16.38 1.92
CA TYR A 348 -1.85 15.46 3.04
C TYR A 348 -2.90 14.36 2.82
N GLY A 349 -2.73 13.23 3.51
CA GLY A 349 -3.76 12.22 3.68
C GLY A 349 -3.58 11.45 4.97
N PHE A 350 -4.69 11.08 5.61
CA PHE A 350 -4.74 10.37 6.89
C PHE A 350 -5.93 9.40 6.95
N VAL A 351 -5.75 8.22 6.35
CA VAL A 351 -6.84 7.26 6.13
C VAL A 351 -6.71 6.02 7.00
N SER A 352 -7.83 5.35 7.27
CA SER A 352 -7.79 3.96 7.74
C SER A 352 -7.07 3.11 6.69
N ALA A 353 -6.17 2.25 7.16
CA ALA A 353 -5.32 1.41 6.32
C ALA A 353 -5.36 -0.04 6.81
N PRO A 354 -6.52 -0.73 6.71
CA PRO A 354 -6.62 -2.13 7.12
C PRO A 354 -5.54 -2.96 6.42
N THR A 355 -4.94 -3.90 7.16
CA THR A 355 -3.95 -4.81 6.59
C THR A 355 -4.60 -5.68 5.52
N ILE A 356 -4.07 -5.58 4.31
CA ILE A 356 -4.40 -6.46 3.19
C ILE A 356 -3.32 -7.52 3.16
N GLY A 357 -3.66 -8.69 3.68
CA GLY A 357 -2.78 -9.84 3.66
C GLY A 357 -2.60 -10.44 2.26
N PHE A 358 -1.61 -11.33 2.16
CA PHE A 358 -1.44 -12.24 1.03
C PHE A 358 -2.50 -13.35 1.06
N ARG A 359 -2.42 -14.30 0.12
CA ARG A 359 -3.31 -15.49 0.08
C ARG A 359 -3.29 -16.27 1.40
N ARG A 360 -2.12 -16.33 2.06
CA ARG A 360 -1.87 -16.94 3.38
C ARG A 360 -0.70 -16.22 4.07
N GLY A 361 -0.59 -16.38 5.39
CA GLY A 361 0.59 -15.93 6.13
C GLY A 361 1.80 -16.84 5.89
N LEU A 362 3.00 -16.28 6.01
CA LEU A 362 4.28 -16.97 5.82
C LEU A 362 5.24 -16.57 6.94
N VAL A 363 6.16 -17.47 7.33
CA VAL A 363 7.24 -17.16 8.27
C VAL A 363 8.59 -17.51 7.65
N SER A 364 9.54 -16.57 7.72
CA SER A 364 10.93 -16.79 7.30
C SER A 364 11.89 -16.56 8.47
N PRO A 365 12.45 -17.64 9.05
CA PRO A 365 13.59 -17.53 9.96
C PRO A 365 14.83 -17.14 9.16
N THR A 366 15.53 -16.10 9.60
CA THR A 366 16.78 -15.64 9.02
C THR A 366 17.87 -15.64 10.06
N PHE A 367 19.10 -15.95 9.65
CA PHE A 367 20.27 -16.00 10.53
C PHE A 367 21.37 -15.12 9.96
N ASP A 368 21.91 -14.24 10.80
CA ASP A 368 22.85 -13.21 10.41
C ASP A 368 24.29 -13.60 10.83
N ASP A 369 25.26 -12.91 10.23
CA ASP A 369 26.71 -13.00 10.48
C ASP A 369 27.42 -14.32 10.18
N SER A 370 26.70 -15.40 9.89
CA SER A 370 27.28 -16.74 9.62
C SER A 370 27.86 -17.44 10.85
N TRP A 371 27.28 -17.25 12.03
CA TRP A 371 27.70 -17.96 13.25
C TRP A 371 27.68 -19.49 13.08
N LYS A 372 28.78 -20.15 13.48
CA LYS A 372 28.91 -21.61 13.39
C LYS A 372 27.87 -22.36 14.23
N SER A 373 27.43 -21.76 15.32
CA SER A 373 26.35 -22.27 16.16
C SER A 373 25.05 -22.50 15.39
N VAL A 374 24.78 -21.79 14.29
CA VAL A 374 23.61 -22.04 13.44
C VAL A 374 23.72 -23.40 12.75
N ARG A 375 24.91 -23.75 12.24
CA ARG A 375 25.16 -25.07 11.66
C ARG A 375 25.10 -26.17 12.71
N GLU A 376 25.64 -25.94 13.90
CA GLU A 376 25.77 -26.96 14.95
C GLU A 376 24.46 -27.21 15.71
N GLU A 377 23.75 -26.14 16.07
CA GLU A 377 22.61 -26.19 16.99
C GLU A 377 21.26 -25.93 16.30
N ALA A 378 21.22 -24.99 15.34
CA ALA A 378 19.96 -24.61 14.70
C ALA A 378 19.52 -25.60 13.61
N LEU A 379 20.46 -26.03 12.76
CA LEU A 379 20.16 -26.91 11.62
C LEU A 379 19.44 -28.22 12.01
N PRO A 380 19.86 -28.96 13.05
CA PRO A 380 19.13 -30.17 13.47
C PRO A 380 17.68 -29.89 13.89
N LEU A 381 17.43 -28.74 14.53
CA LEU A 381 16.08 -28.31 14.90
C LEU A 381 15.28 -27.91 13.67
N LEU A 382 15.84 -27.12 12.77
CA LEU A 382 15.17 -26.73 11.53
C LEU A 382 14.73 -27.95 10.71
N GLN A 383 15.59 -28.98 10.60
CA GLN A 383 15.26 -30.24 9.93
C GLN A 383 14.13 -31.01 10.64
N ARG A 384 14.18 -31.11 11.97
CA ARG A 384 13.12 -31.77 12.78
C ARG A 384 11.75 -31.13 12.55
N TYR A 385 11.73 -29.82 12.35
CA TYR A 385 10.50 -29.06 12.11
C TYR A 385 10.22 -28.83 10.61
N ASP A 386 10.89 -29.52 9.68
CA ASP A 386 10.68 -29.32 8.24
C ASP A 386 10.63 -27.82 7.88
N ALA A 387 11.64 -27.10 8.36
CA ALA A 387 11.78 -25.66 8.27
C ALA A 387 13.00 -25.32 7.45
N THR A 388 12.82 -24.45 6.47
CA THR A 388 13.94 -23.83 5.74
C THR A 388 14.18 -22.42 6.28
N SER A 389 15.40 -21.92 6.11
CA SER A 389 15.81 -20.61 6.61
C SER A 389 16.73 -19.91 5.61
N THR A 390 16.90 -18.60 5.79
CA THR A 390 17.83 -17.80 5.00
C THR A 390 19.06 -17.43 5.83
N GLN A 391 20.23 -17.76 5.33
CA GLN A 391 21.53 -17.50 5.94
C GLN A 391 22.12 -16.26 5.28
N TYR A 392 22.17 -15.14 6.00
CA TYR A 392 22.77 -13.90 5.53
C TYR A 392 24.26 -13.89 5.89
N VAL A 393 25.09 -14.17 4.88
CA VAL A 393 26.50 -14.51 5.08
C VAL A 393 27.40 -13.28 5.05
N LEU A 394 28.15 -13.09 6.13
CA LEU A 394 29.27 -12.15 6.25
C LEU A 394 30.53 -12.78 5.65
N THR A 395 30.80 -12.49 4.37
CA THR A 395 31.78 -13.27 3.61
C THR A 395 33.24 -13.09 4.05
N GLY A 396 33.57 -12.01 4.77
CA GLY A 396 34.92 -11.75 5.26
C GLY A 396 35.35 -12.66 6.41
N GLU A 397 34.40 -13.26 7.13
CA GLU A 397 34.69 -14.14 8.28
C GLU A 397 34.73 -15.63 7.91
N ILE A 398 34.30 -15.98 6.70
CA ILE A 398 34.17 -17.38 6.27
C ILE A 398 35.54 -18.07 6.24
N GLY A 399 35.72 -19.03 7.15
CA GLY A 399 36.96 -19.80 7.28
C GLY A 399 38.14 -19.01 7.88
N VAL A 400 37.87 -17.84 8.47
CA VAL A 400 38.88 -17.01 9.15
C VAL A 400 38.83 -17.26 10.66
N ASP A 401 37.66 -17.05 11.26
CA ASP A 401 37.44 -17.24 12.70
C ASP A 401 36.58 -18.51 12.93
N PRO A 402 37.01 -19.43 13.81
CA PRO A 402 36.31 -20.68 14.08
C PRO A 402 34.93 -20.53 14.73
N GLU A 403 34.57 -19.36 15.27
CA GLU A 403 33.21 -19.06 15.75
C GLU A 403 32.22 -18.85 14.59
N TYR A 404 32.72 -18.58 13.38
CA TYR A 404 31.93 -18.43 12.17
C TYR A 404 32.02 -19.69 11.29
N MET A 405 31.04 -19.83 10.41
CA MET A 405 30.95 -20.95 9.48
C MET A 405 32.09 -20.95 8.46
N ALA A 406 32.60 -22.13 8.13
CA ALA A 406 33.45 -22.33 6.96
C ALA A 406 32.59 -22.58 5.70
N LEU A 407 33.22 -22.58 4.52
CA LEU A 407 32.52 -22.89 3.25
C LEU A 407 31.82 -24.26 3.27
N ALA A 408 32.40 -25.24 3.97
CA ALA A 408 31.79 -26.57 4.09
C ALA A 408 30.46 -26.52 4.87
N ASP A 409 30.37 -25.71 5.92
CA ASP A 409 29.15 -25.54 6.72
C ASP A 409 28.04 -24.88 5.88
N LEU A 410 28.40 -23.86 5.09
CA LEU A 410 27.47 -23.22 4.15
C LEU A 410 26.99 -24.18 3.06
N ARG A 411 27.86 -25.07 2.56
CA ARG A 411 27.46 -26.12 1.62
C ARG A 411 26.45 -27.08 2.25
N TYR A 412 26.70 -27.53 3.49
CA TYR A 412 25.74 -28.37 4.22
C TYR A 412 24.37 -27.71 4.37
N LEU A 413 24.32 -26.41 4.69
CA LEU A 413 23.08 -25.66 4.78
C LEU A 413 22.36 -25.57 3.42
N ALA A 414 23.10 -25.24 2.36
CA ALA A 414 22.55 -25.16 1.00
C ALA A 414 21.99 -26.52 0.52
N ASP A 415 22.73 -27.61 0.74
CA ASP A 415 22.33 -28.96 0.34
C ASP A 415 21.11 -29.45 1.15
N ALA A 416 20.92 -28.95 2.37
CA ALA A 416 19.72 -29.17 3.19
C ALA A 416 18.53 -28.27 2.82
N GLY A 417 18.65 -27.45 1.76
CA GLY A 417 17.56 -26.61 1.25
C GLY A 417 17.45 -25.22 1.88
N HIS A 418 18.41 -24.83 2.73
CA HIS A 418 18.46 -23.46 3.25
C HIS A 418 19.00 -22.50 2.20
N GLN A 419 18.49 -21.28 2.20
CA GLN A 419 18.96 -20.24 1.29
C GLN A 419 20.26 -19.62 1.80
N ILE A 420 21.23 -19.43 0.91
CA ILE A 420 22.43 -18.62 1.16
C ILE A 420 22.25 -17.23 0.52
N ALA A 421 22.32 -16.19 1.34
CA ALA A 421 22.14 -14.78 0.99
C ALA A 421 23.31 -13.94 1.51
N SER A 422 23.38 -12.65 1.18
CA SER A 422 24.56 -11.82 1.46
C SER A 422 24.37 -10.83 2.60
N HIS A 423 25.39 -10.72 3.47
CA HIS A 423 25.49 -9.75 4.58
C HIS A 423 26.82 -8.99 4.56
N SER A 424 27.20 -8.46 3.39
CA SER A 424 28.45 -7.73 3.18
C SER A 424 29.73 -8.58 3.23
N VAL A 425 30.87 -7.92 3.05
CA VAL A 425 32.21 -8.52 3.25
C VAL A 425 32.69 -8.26 4.67
N GLN A 426 32.69 -7.00 5.11
CA GLN A 426 33.30 -6.57 6.37
C GLN A 426 32.28 -5.98 7.36
N HIS A 427 30.98 -6.25 7.16
CA HIS A 427 29.89 -5.74 8.00
C HIS A 427 29.89 -4.19 8.14
N LEU A 428 30.29 -3.46 7.10
CA LEU A 428 30.35 -2.00 7.14
C LEU A 428 28.97 -1.36 6.95
N ASP A 429 28.68 -0.29 7.71
CA ASP A 429 27.50 0.53 7.50
C ASP A 429 27.58 1.28 6.17
N LEU A 430 26.80 0.80 5.18
CA LEU A 430 26.79 1.34 3.83
C LEU A 430 26.34 2.80 3.76
N THR A 431 25.60 3.31 4.75
CA THR A 431 25.09 4.68 4.76
C THR A 431 26.21 5.72 4.93
N THR A 432 27.30 5.33 5.60
CA THR A 432 28.48 6.17 5.87
C THR A 432 29.53 6.11 4.76
N LEU A 433 29.45 5.11 3.87
CA LEU A 433 30.50 4.82 2.89
C LEU A 433 30.45 5.73 1.66
N ARG A 434 31.62 5.98 1.09
CA ARG A 434 31.75 6.47 -0.29
C ARG A 434 31.27 5.40 -1.28
N SER A 435 30.72 5.84 -2.42
CA SER A 435 30.10 4.94 -3.41
C SER A 435 31.04 3.83 -3.89
N THR A 436 32.33 4.08 -4.03
CA THR A 436 33.31 3.06 -4.44
C THR A 436 33.49 1.96 -3.40
N ALA A 437 33.55 2.31 -2.11
CA ALA A 437 33.67 1.34 -1.01
C ALA A 437 32.38 0.52 -0.85
N MET A 438 31.22 1.17 -0.87
CA MET A 438 29.91 0.51 -0.81
C MET A 438 29.70 -0.49 -1.97
N ASN A 439 30.01 -0.11 -3.22
CA ASN A 439 29.90 -1.05 -4.35
C ASN A 439 30.91 -2.20 -4.24
N ARG A 440 32.03 -2.02 -3.54
CA ARG A 440 32.99 -3.11 -3.30
C ARG A 440 32.42 -4.11 -2.30
N GLU A 441 31.83 -3.65 -1.20
CA GLU A 441 31.13 -4.53 -0.24
C GLU A 441 30.05 -5.37 -0.93
N LEU A 442 29.19 -4.71 -1.72
CA LEU A 442 28.08 -5.37 -2.41
C LEU A 442 28.55 -6.35 -3.49
N ARG A 443 29.47 -5.92 -4.37
CA ARG A 443 29.94 -6.74 -5.49
C ARG A 443 30.79 -7.91 -5.01
N ASN A 444 31.71 -7.69 -4.08
CA ASN A 444 32.68 -8.70 -3.69
C ASN A 444 32.02 -9.81 -2.87
N SER A 445 31.09 -9.48 -1.97
CA SER A 445 30.31 -10.48 -1.22
C SER A 445 29.49 -11.38 -2.15
N LYS A 446 28.75 -10.78 -3.10
CA LYS A 446 28.04 -11.52 -4.16
C LYS A 446 28.99 -12.43 -4.93
N THR A 447 30.08 -11.86 -5.45
CA THR A 447 31.04 -12.58 -6.29
C THR A 447 31.67 -13.75 -5.54
N PHE A 448 32.00 -13.56 -4.26
CA PHE A 448 32.56 -14.62 -3.41
C PHE A 448 31.58 -15.79 -3.26
N LEU A 449 30.34 -15.52 -2.84
CA LEU A 449 29.32 -16.55 -2.65
C LEU A 449 29.01 -17.28 -3.97
N GLU A 450 28.85 -16.51 -5.05
CA GLU A 450 28.55 -17.07 -6.36
C GLU A 450 29.72 -17.88 -6.94
N LYS A 451 30.97 -17.47 -6.72
CA LYS A 451 32.15 -18.24 -7.14
C LYS A 451 32.29 -19.55 -6.37
N ASN A 452 31.83 -19.58 -5.12
CA ASN A 452 31.80 -20.77 -4.29
C ASN A 452 30.53 -21.62 -4.48
N GLY A 453 29.75 -21.40 -5.54
CA GLY A 453 28.69 -22.31 -5.96
C GLY A 453 27.36 -22.13 -5.23
N PHE A 454 27.08 -20.94 -4.69
CA PHE A 454 25.78 -20.58 -4.10
C PHE A 454 24.90 -19.75 -5.05
N ARG A 455 25.00 -20.00 -6.37
CA ARG A 455 24.29 -19.21 -7.39
C ARG A 455 22.82 -19.64 -7.52
N PRO A 456 21.89 -18.69 -7.77
CA PRO A 456 22.08 -17.24 -7.75
C PRO A 456 21.98 -16.66 -6.32
N VAL A 457 22.80 -15.66 -5.99
CA VAL A 457 22.69 -14.95 -4.69
C VAL A 457 21.85 -13.69 -4.88
N LEU A 458 20.57 -13.75 -4.52
CA LEU A 458 19.59 -12.72 -4.88
C LEU A 458 19.30 -11.71 -3.77
N ASP A 459 19.40 -12.11 -2.50
CA ASP A 459 18.83 -11.32 -1.41
C ASP A 459 19.93 -10.78 -0.48
N TRP A 460 19.66 -9.61 0.10
CA TRP A 460 20.61 -8.83 0.89
C TRP A 460 20.02 -8.44 2.25
N ALA A 461 20.87 -8.46 3.28
CA ALA A 461 20.59 -7.84 4.55
C ALA A 461 21.63 -6.75 4.82
N SER A 462 21.17 -5.55 5.17
CA SER A 462 22.08 -4.44 5.45
C SER A 462 22.71 -4.61 6.85
N PRO A 463 24.05 -4.53 6.97
CA PRO A 463 24.72 -4.47 8.28
C PRO A 463 24.10 -3.41 9.18
N TYR A 464 23.94 -3.72 10.46
CA TYR A 464 23.25 -2.89 11.47
C TYR A 464 21.78 -2.57 11.17
N GLY A 465 21.22 -3.12 10.08
CA GLY A 465 19.91 -2.75 9.56
C GLY A 465 19.85 -1.38 8.89
N GLU A 466 20.98 -0.69 8.74
CA GLU A 466 21.01 0.70 8.30
C GLU A 466 20.83 0.83 6.79
N SER A 467 20.00 1.80 6.38
CA SER A 467 19.79 2.08 4.96
C SER A 467 19.33 3.51 4.71
N ASN A 468 19.67 4.02 3.54
CA ASN A 468 19.17 5.28 3.02
C ASN A 468 18.96 5.19 1.52
N THR A 469 18.50 6.28 0.89
CA THR A 469 18.26 6.33 -0.55
C THR A 469 19.49 5.93 -1.38
N LYS A 470 20.68 6.38 -0.96
CA LYS A 470 21.95 6.11 -1.67
C LYS A 470 22.36 4.64 -1.55
N SER A 471 22.29 4.05 -0.35
CA SER A 471 22.67 2.66 -0.14
C SER A 471 21.68 1.70 -0.80
N THR A 472 20.38 1.96 -0.68
CA THR A 472 19.32 1.18 -1.32
C THR A 472 19.45 1.20 -2.85
N ALA A 473 19.76 2.36 -3.44
CA ALA A 473 20.04 2.46 -4.87
C ALA A 473 21.29 1.68 -5.31
N ALA A 474 22.28 1.51 -4.43
CA ALA A 474 23.45 0.68 -4.70
C ALA A 474 23.12 -0.82 -4.59
N VAL A 475 22.38 -1.22 -3.56
CA VAL A 475 21.93 -2.61 -3.34
C VAL A 475 21.10 -3.12 -4.51
N ARG A 476 20.18 -2.29 -5.04
CA ARG A 476 19.36 -2.57 -6.23
C ARG A 476 20.14 -3.01 -7.48
N LYS A 477 21.43 -2.64 -7.58
CA LYS A 477 22.28 -3.02 -8.72
C LYS A 477 22.78 -4.47 -8.66
N TYR A 478 22.78 -5.07 -7.46
CA TYR A 478 23.39 -6.38 -7.22
C TYR A 478 22.40 -7.42 -6.70
N TYR A 479 21.37 -6.97 -5.99
CA TYR A 479 20.43 -7.82 -5.27
C TYR A 479 18.97 -7.46 -5.59
N ARG A 480 18.10 -8.48 -5.58
CA ARG A 480 16.66 -8.43 -5.84
C ARG A 480 15.88 -7.84 -4.66
N SER A 481 16.32 -8.10 -3.43
CA SER A 481 15.66 -7.63 -2.22
C SER A 481 16.64 -7.11 -1.18
N GLN A 482 16.13 -6.33 -0.24
CA GLN A 482 16.85 -5.84 0.93
C GLN A 482 15.94 -5.88 2.14
N ARG A 483 16.45 -6.41 3.25
CA ARG A 483 15.87 -6.19 4.57
C ARG A 483 16.75 -5.29 5.43
N SER A 484 16.09 -4.56 6.33
CA SER A 484 16.70 -3.83 7.45
C SER A 484 16.39 -4.55 8.77
N THR A 485 16.61 -3.88 9.90
CA THR A 485 16.13 -4.29 11.24
C THR A 485 14.83 -3.58 11.62
N GLN A 486 14.18 -2.88 10.67
CA GLN A 486 12.94 -2.18 10.94
C GLN A 486 11.84 -3.15 11.38
N VAL A 487 11.31 -2.93 12.58
CA VAL A 487 10.31 -3.79 13.19
C VAL A 487 8.98 -3.72 12.42
N GLY A 488 8.41 -4.88 12.07
CA GLY A 488 7.08 -4.97 11.46
C GLY A 488 6.79 -6.27 10.73
N PHE A 489 5.70 -6.25 9.96
CA PHE A 489 5.25 -7.34 9.09
C PHE A 489 5.18 -6.85 7.65
N ASN A 490 5.30 -7.78 6.71
CA ASN A 490 5.17 -7.49 5.28
C ASN A 490 3.76 -7.88 4.82
N SER A 491 3.03 -6.94 4.23
CA SER A 491 1.63 -7.13 3.80
C SER A 491 1.44 -6.54 2.40
N LYS A 492 0.44 -7.00 1.64
CA LYS A 492 0.24 -6.57 0.25
C LYS A 492 0.09 -5.04 0.12
N ASP A 493 -0.57 -4.39 1.08
CA ASP A 493 -0.78 -2.93 1.07
C ASP A 493 0.40 -2.12 1.65
N ASP A 494 1.43 -2.79 2.15
CA ASP A 494 2.59 -2.19 2.79
C ASP A 494 3.85 -3.03 2.53
N PHE A 495 4.10 -3.31 1.25
CA PHE A 495 5.23 -4.11 0.79
C PHE A 495 6.22 -3.27 -0.02
N ASP A 496 7.47 -3.26 0.42
CA ASP A 496 8.61 -2.77 -0.36
C ASP A 496 9.72 -3.83 -0.31
N ILE A 497 10.04 -4.41 -1.47
CA ILE A 497 11.05 -5.46 -1.61
C ILE A 497 12.46 -5.02 -1.19
N TYR A 498 12.71 -3.70 -1.11
CA TYR A 498 13.97 -3.13 -0.64
C TYR A 498 13.91 -2.52 0.77
N ALA A 499 12.76 -2.64 1.45
CA ALA A 499 12.58 -2.25 2.84
C ALA A 499 11.76 -3.32 3.58
N LEU A 500 12.15 -4.59 3.42
CA LEU A 500 11.51 -5.71 4.09
C LEU A 500 11.63 -5.56 5.61
N LYS A 501 10.49 -5.64 6.29
CA LYS A 501 10.36 -5.50 7.74
C LYS A 501 10.55 -6.84 8.45
N VAL A 502 11.01 -6.79 9.69
CA VAL A 502 11.37 -7.98 10.48
C VAL A 502 10.83 -7.90 11.90
N GLN A 503 10.89 -9.00 12.64
CA GLN A 503 10.91 -9.00 14.10
C GLN A 503 12.30 -9.45 14.54
N ASN A 504 12.99 -8.60 15.31
CA ASN A 504 14.34 -8.90 15.79
C ASN A 504 14.24 -9.80 17.02
N ILE A 505 14.92 -10.94 17.01
CA ILE A 505 15.02 -11.80 18.18
C ILE A 505 16.23 -11.38 19.00
N THR A 506 15.97 -11.02 20.24
CA THR A 506 16.97 -10.68 21.25
C THR A 506 16.82 -11.62 22.45
N ILE A 507 17.77 -11.56 23.37
CA ILE A 507 17.72 -12.32 24.62
C ILE A 507 16.48 -12.02 25.47
N SER A 508 15.88 -10.82 25.31
CA SER A 508 14.68 -10.41 26.03
C SER A 508 13.39 -10.86 25.35
N THR A 509 13.46 -11.39 24.13
CA THR A 509 12.26 -11.83 23.39
C THR A 509 11.66 -13.05 24.07
N THR A 510 10.43 -12.92 24.54
CA THR A 510 9.70 -14.00 25.20
C THR A 510 8.95 -14.87 24.19
N LEU A 511 8.66 -16.11 24.57
CA LEU A 511 7.81 -17.00 23.76
C LEU A 511 6.41 -16.40 23.53
N ALA A 512 5.86 -15.69 24.51
CA ALA A 512 4.54 -15.06 24.41
C ALA A 512 4.52 -13.94 23.36
N GLU A 513 5.57 -13.12 23.29
CA GLU A 513 5.72 -12.11 22.25
C GLU A 513 5.81 -12.75 20.86
N LEU A 514 6.66 -13.76 20.70
CA LEU A 514 6.78 -14.47 19.42
C LEU A 514 5.48 -15.16 19.00
N GLN A 515 4.77 -15.79 19.94
CA GLN A 515 3.44 -16.36 19.68
C GLN A 515 2.47 -15.29 19.19
N SER A 516 2.47 -14.12 19.81
CA SER A 516 1.61 -13.01 19.37
C SER A 516 1.92 -12.57 17.93
N TRP A 517 3.20 -12.57 17.53
CA TRP A 517 3.59 -12.22 16.17
C TRP A 517 3.17 -13.28 15.16
N VAL A 518 3.37 -14.56 15.50
CA VAL A 518 2.97 -15.71 14.67
C VAL A 518 1.45 -15.73 14.49
N GLU A 519 0.68 -15.55 15.56
CA GLU A 519 -0.78 -15.48 15.52
C GLU A 519 -1.27 -14.29 14.69
N GLN A 520 -0.61 -13.14 14.81
CA GLN A 520 -0.91 -11.98 13.97
C GLN A 520 -0.65 -12.28 12.50
N ALA A 521 0.50 -12.87 12.16
CA ALA A 521 0.83 -13.24 10.79
C ALA A 521 -0.18 -14.22 10.19
N ALA A 522 -0.65 -15.19 10.98
CA ALA A 522 -1.69 -16.12 10.56
C ALA A 522 -3.04 -15.41 10.33
N ARG A 523 -3.46 -14.57 11.27
CA ARG A 523 -4.76 -13.90 11.25
C ARG A 523 -4.85 -12.84 10.16
N GLU A 524 -3.78 -12.08 9.95
CA GLU A 524 -3.70 -10.99 8.97
C GLU A 524 -3.11 -11.45 7.63
N LYS A 525 -2.70 -12.71 7.51
CA LYS A 525 -2.07 -13.31 6.32
C LYS A 525 -0.86 -12.51 5.83
N THR A 526 0.00 -12.09 6.76
CA THR A 526 1.21 -11.33 6.45
C THR A 526 2.44 -12.23 6.40
N TRP A 527 3.51 -11.73 5.81
CA TRP A 527 4.81 -12.37 5.85
C TRP A 527 5.64 -11.83 7.02
N LEU A 528 5.92 -12.71 7.97
CA LEU A 528 6.74 -12.48 9.16
C LEU A 528 8.17 -12.95 8.89
N ILE A 529 9.15 -12.07 9.05
CA ILE A 529 10.57 -12.40 8.98
C ILE A 529 11.13 -12.31 10.40
N LEU A 530 11.77 -13.37 10.88
CA LEU A 530 12.37 -13.44 12.23
C LEU A 530 13.89 -13.43 12.10
N VAL A 531 14.56 -12.44 12.70
CA VAL A 531 16.02 -12.30 12.63
C VAL A 531 16.65 -12.91 13.88
N TYR A 532 17.45 -13.95 13.67
CA TYR A 532 18.31 -14.60 14.66
C TYR A 532 19.79 -14.31 14.34
N HIS A 533 20.66 -14.43 15.34
CA HIS A 533 22.11 -14.40 15.14
C HIS A 533 22.70 -15.73 15.63
N GLU A 534 23.30 -15.75 16.82
CA GLU A 534 23.93 -16.93 17.41
C GLU A 534 22.94 -17.81 18.19
N ILE A 535 23.04 -19.14 18.00
CA ILE A 535 22.20 -20.13 18.70
C ILE A 535 23.02 -20.83 19.77
N ASN A 536 23.03 -20.28 20.99
CA ASN A 536 23.85 -20.78 22.09
C ASN A 536 23.32 -20.36 23.47
N ASN A 537 24.07 -20.70 24.51
CA ASN A 537 23.76 -20.37 25.91
C ASN A 537 24.65 -19.26 26.49
N LYS A 538 25.34 -18.46 25.66
CA LYS A 538 26.30 -17.42 26.09
C LYS A 538 25.62 -16.19 26.72
N LYS A 539 24.30 -16.04 26.55
CA LYS A 539 23.48 -14.93 27.08
C LYS A 539 23.95 -13.54 26.62
N SER A 540 24.49 -13.43 25.41
CA SER A 540 24.67 -12.13 24.74
C SER A 540 23.31 -11.55 24.35
N GLU A 541 23.27 -10.25 24.02
CA GLU A 541 22.05 -9.56 23.59
C GLU A 541 21.32 -10.27 22.44
N TYR A 542 22.06 -10.89 21.51
CA TYR A 542 21.51 -11.55 20.31
C TYR A 542 21.53 -13.08 20.40
N SER A 543 21.87 -13.65 21.57
CA SER A 543 21.84 -15.09 21.81
C SER A 543 20.41 -15.61 21.88
N THR A 544 20.13 -16.69 21.15
CA THR A 544 18.93 -17.52 21.35
C THR A 544 19.36 -18.93 21.74
N THR A 545 18.85 -19.47 22.85
CA THR A 545 19.19 -20.87 23.21
C THR A 545 18.53 -21.87 22.25
N PRO A 546 19.11 -23.07 22.05
CA PRO A 546 18.48 -24.12 21.25
C PRO A 546 17.05 -24.45 21.71
N ALA A 547 16.80 -24.46 23.03
CA ALA A 547 15.47 -24.70 23.60
C ALA A 547 14.46 -23.57 23.28
N GLN A 548 14.90 -22.31 23.27
CA GLN A 548 14.07 -21.20 22.83
C GLN A 548 13.76 -21.31 21.34
N LEU A 549 14.76 -21.57 20.50
CA LEU A 549 14.56 -21.76 19.06
C LEU A 549 13.56 -22.89 18.78
N GLU A 550 13.70 -24.04 19.46
CA GLU A 550 12.76 -25.15 19.35
C GLU A 550 11.33 -24.73 19.73
N SER A 551 11.18 -23.99 20.83
CA SER A 551 9.88 -23.46 21.27
C SER A 551 9.28 -22.49 20.24
N HIS A 552 10.11 -21.68 19.58
CA HIS A 552 9.68 -20.79 18.50
C HIS A 552 9.19 -21.57 17.28
N LEU A 553 9.95 -22.57 16.82
CA LEU A 553 9.56 -23.43 15.70
C LEU A 553 8.27 -24.20 15.99
N GLN A 554 8.11 -24.70 17.22
CA GLN A 554 6.87 -25.35 17.66
C GLN A 554 5.67 -24.39 17.63
N ALA A 555 5.84 -23.15 18.08
CA ALA A 555 4.78 -22.14 18.02
C ALA A 555 4.35 -21.84 16.58
N ILE A 556 5.31 -21.73 15.65
CA ILE A 556 5.01 -21.49 14.23
C ILE A 556 4.26 -22.68 13.61
N LYS A 557 4.68 -23.92 13.93
CA LYS A 557 3.96 -25.13 13.49
C LYS A 557 2.54 -25.23 14.06
N ASN A 558 2.35 -24.88 15.34
CA ASN A 558 1.02 -24.89 15.96
C ASN A 558 0.06 -23.92 15.28
N ALA A 559 0.55 -22.77 14.82
CA ALA A 559 -0.21 -21.80 14.03
C ALA A 559 -0.43 -22.23 12.57
N ARG A 560 0.14 -23.37 12.15
CA ARG A 560 0.05 -23.94 10.79
C ARG A 560 0.58 -22.99 9.72
N LEU A 561 1.57 -22.16 10.06
CA LEU A 561 2.22 -21.31 9.08
C LEU A 561 3.36 -22.05 8.38
N PRO A 562 3.52 -21.86 7.06
CA PRO A 562 4.68 -22.34 6.32
C PRO A 562 5.95 -21.64 6.82
N ILE A 563 7.00 -22.43 6.99
CA ILE A 563 8.34 -21.94 7.36
C ILE A 563 9.22 -22.04 6.12
N VAL A 564 9.45 -20.89 5.48
CA VAL A 564 10.02 -20.79 4.13
C VAL A 564 11.20 -19.83 4.10
N THR A 565 12.12 -20.03 3.15
CA THR A 565 13.18 -19.05 2.91
C THR A 565 12.62 -17.72 2.40
N VAL A 566 13.40 -16.65 2.51
CA VAL A 566 13.09 -15.34 1.91
C VAL A 566 12.85 -15.47 0.40
N ASP A 567 13.66 -16.24 -0.31
CA ASP A 567 13.48 -16.48 -1.75
C ASP A 567 12.13 -17.14 -2.07
N GLN A 568 11.77 -18.19 -1.33
CA GLN A 568 10.49 -18.89 -1.49
C GLN A 568 9.30 -17.98 -1.17
N ALA A 569 9.40 -17.19 -0.08
CA ALA A 569 8.37 -16.23 0.27
C ALA A 569 8.19 -15.18 -0.84
N LEU A 570 9.28 -14.59 -1.34
CA LEU A 570 9.26 -13.61 -2.43
C LEU A 570 8.66 -14.20 -3.71
N ALA A 571 9.02 -15.44 -4.07
CA ALA A 571 8.46 -16.13 -5.23
C ALA A 571 6.94 -16.34 -5.11
N GLU A 572 6.42 -16.55 -3.90
CA GLU A 572 4.98 -16.71 -3.65
C GLU A 572 4.22 -15.37 -3.62
N ILE A 573 4.79 -14.34 -3.00
CA ILE A 573 4.05 -13.10 -2.70
C ILE A 573 4.15 -12.05 -3.81
N VAL A 574 5.28 -11.96 -4.53
CA VAL A 574 5.47 -10.94 -5.59
C VAL A 574 4.41 -11.05 -6.69
N PRO A 575 3.99 -12.24 -7.16
CA PRO A 575 2.89 -12.37 -8.13
C PRO A 575 1.52 -11.92 -7.61
N GLN A 576 1.38 -11.62 -6.31
CA GLN A 576 0.13 -11.16 -5.70
C GLN A 576 0.03 -9.64 -5.59
N LEU A 577 1.15 -8.91 -5.73
CA LEU A 577 1.21 -7.45 -5.70
C LEU A 577 0.64 -6.88 -6.99
#